data_AF-A0A9E3G7E4-F1
#
_entry.id   AF-A0A9E3G7E4-F1
#
_cell.length_a   1.000
_cell.length_b   1.000
_cell.length_c   1.000
_cell.angle_alpha   90.00
_cell.angle_beta   90.00
_cell.angle_gamma   90.00
#
_symmetry.space_group_name_H-M   'P 1'
#
loop_
_entity.id
_entity.type
_entity.pdbx_description
1 polymer ?
#
loop_
_entity_poly.entity_id
_entity_poly.type
_entity_poly.pdbx_seq_one_letter_code
_entity_poly.pdbx_strand_id
1 'polypeptide(L)'
;MNCSASTAAKADYEIYLDYGADSFLGHFGQLALSETGLRFRSPWRFTLGTQLAVRLCIESRGASEPRLCEEVTGVVVSCDPRLDEPAWYEMVVLFLDLPLPLRQAFSRLAVRPELMGNLI
;
A
#
# COMPACT_ATOMS: atom_id res chain seq x y z
N MET A 1 -33.02 -5.01 20.34
CA MET A 1 -31.66 -5.53 20.13
C MET A 1 -30.89 -4.50 19.35
N ASN A 2 -30.17 -3.62 20.05
CA ASN A 2 -29.33 -2.61 19.40
C ASN A 2 -28.08 -3.33 18.91
N CYS A 3 -27.91 -3.38 17.59
CA CYS A 3 -26.65 -3.79 16.99
C CYS A 3 -25.61 -2.73 17.36
N SER A 4 -24.65 -3.14 18.18
CA SER A 4 -23.43 -2.38 18.45
C SER A 4 -22.79 -2.08 17.10
N ALA A 5 -22.79 -0.82 16.69
CA ALA A 5 -21.96 -0.36 15.59
C ALA A 5 -20.51 -0.65 16.01
N SER A 6 -19.95 -1.73 15.49
CA SER A 6 -18.51 -1.93 15.48
C SER A 6 -17.95 -0.72 14.73
N THR A 7 -17.31 0.19 15.46
CA THR A 7 -16.44 1.23 14.89
C THR A 7 -15.22 0.52 14.31
N ALA A 8 -15.41 -0.24 13.24
CA ALA A 8 -14.32 -0.68 12.39
C ALA A 8 -13.71 0.61 11.83
N ALA A 9 -12.49 0.94 12.26
CA ALA A 9 -11.77 2.09 11.74
C ALA A 9 -11.75 2.00 10.22
N LYS A 10 -12.14 3.08 9.54
CA LYS A 10 -12.06 3.16 8.08
C LYS A 10 -10.59 2.95 7.70
N ALA A 11 -10.33 2.03 6.76
CA ALA A 11 -8.97 1.82 6.25
C ALA A 11 -8.46 3.08 5.55
N ASP A 12 -7.17 3.39 5.70
CA ASP A 12 -6.54 4.56 5.09
C ASP A 12 -6.10 4.28 3.66
N TYR A 13 -5.83 3.03 3.34
CA TYR A 13 -5.51 2.59 1.99
C TYR A 13 -5.98 1.15 1.74
N GLU A 14 -6.00 0.80 0.47
CA GLU A 14 -6.30 -0.53 -0.03
C GLU A 14 -5.34 -0.90 -1.15
N ILE A 15 -4.85 -2.13 -1.11
CA ILE A 15 -3.98 -2.71 -2.14
C ILE A 15 -4.71 -3.89 -2.77
N TYR A 16 -4.80 -3.92 -4.09
CA TYR A 16 -5.23 -5.09 -4.85
C TYR A 16 -4.06 -5.61 -5.67
N LEU A 17 -3.93 -6.93 -5.74
CA LEU A 17 -2.97 -7.60 -6.61
C LEU A 17 -3.71 -8.34 -7.71
N ASP A 18 -3.23 -8.25 -8.94
CA ASP A 18 -3.82 -8.97 -10.09
C ASP A 18 -3.49 -10.49 -10.10
N TYR A 19 -3.11 -11.04 -8.93
CA TYR A 19 -2.73 -12.44 -8.75
C TYR A 19 -3.82 -13.29 -8.07
N GLY A 20 -4.99 -12.71 -7.77
CA GLY A 20 -6.10 -13.32 -7.07
C GLY A 20 -7.07 -12.25 -6.61
N ALA A 21 -8.29 -12.61 -6.22
CA ALA A 21 -9.28 -11.67 -5.69
C ALA A 21 -8.93 -11.13 -4.29
N ASP A 22 -7.63 -11.00 -4.00
CA ASP A 22 -7.12 -10.64 -2.69
C ASP A 22 -6.91 -9.13 -2.64
N SER A 23 -7.68 -8.48 -1.77
CA SER A 23 -7.46 -7.10 -1.38
C SER A 23 -6.93 -7.05 0.05
N PHE A 24 -6.09 -6.06 0.30
CA PHE A 24 -5.55 -5.79 1.61
C PHE A 24 -5.94 -4.37 2.04
N LEU A 25 -6.58 -4.26 3.20
CA LEU A 25 -6.93 -3.00 3.84
C LEU A 25 -5.92 -2.70 4.94
N GLY A 26 -5.34 -1.51 4.91
CA GLY A 26 -4.34 -1.11 5.89
C GLY A 26 -4.54 0.31 6.41
N HIS A 27 -3.78 0.61 7.46
CA HIS A 27 -3.74 1.92 8.10
C HIS A 27 -2.41 2.63 7.84
N PHE A 28 -2.43 3.95 7.89
CA PHE A 28 -1.21 4.75 7.83
C PHE A 28 -0.18 4.27 8.86
N GLY A 29 1.11 4.25 8.48
CA GLY A 29 2.18 3.58 9.24
C GLY A 29 2.37 2.09 8.94
N GLN A 30 1.53 1.50 8.08
CA GLN A 30 1.76 0.17 7.48
C GLN A 30 2.13 0.26 5.99
N LEU A 31 2.11 1.47 5.42
CA LEU A 31 2.46 1.77 4.04
C LEU A 31 3.48 2.93 4.02
N ALA A 32 4.52 2.76 3.20
CA ALA A 32 5.42 3.81 2.78
C ALA A 32 5.35 3.92 1.26
N LEU A 33 5.30 5.14 0.74
CA LEU A 33 5.26 5.41 -0.69
C LEU A 33 6.40 6.35 -1.07
N SER A 34 7.09 6.05 -2.15
CA SER A 34 8.09 6.93 -2.77
C SER A 34 7.81 7.09 -4.26
N GLU A 35 8.65 7.87 -4.94
CA GLU A 35 8.59 8.00 -6.41
C GLU A 35 9.02 6.72 -7.14
N THR A 36 9.76 5.85 -6.46
CA THR A 36 10.41 4.67 -7.05
C THR A 36 9.77 3.36 -6.62
N GLY A 37 8.97 3.36 -5.57
CA GLY A 37 8.36 2.14 -5.08
C GLY A 37 7.41 2.36 -3.93
N LEU A 38 6.95 1.23 -3.39
CA LEU A 38 6.11 1.15 -2.21
C LEU A 38 6.66 0.09 -1.27
N ARG A 39 6.48 0.32 0.02
CA ARG A 39 6.78 -0.64 1.08
C ARG A 39 5.54 -0.81 1.94
N PHE A 40 5.08 -2.03 2.13
CA PHE A 40 3.85 -2.29 2.87
C PHE A 40 3.89 -3.62 3.60
N ARG A 41 3.02 -3.77 4.60
CA ARG A 41 2.81 -5.03 5.29
C ARG A 41 1.67 -5.79 4.64
N SER A 42 1.83 -7.10 4.46
CA SER A 42 0.77 -7.95 3.95
C SER A 42 0.92 -9.39 4.44
N PRO A 43 -0.16 -10.20 4.42
CA PRO A 43 -0.07 -11.63 4.67
C PRO A 43 0.53 -12.40 3.48
N TRP A 44 0.75 -11.73 2.35
CA TRP A 44 1.27 -12.37 1.14
C TRP A 44 2.77 -12.52 1.20
N ARG A 45 3.23 -13.70 0.78
CA ARG A 45 4.64 -14.00 0.58
C ARG A 45 4.90 -14.13 -0.91
N PHE A 46 5.83 -13.33 -1.42
CA PHE A 46 6.30 -13.43 -2.80
C PHE A 46 7.79 -13.78 -2.84
N THR A 47 8.19 -14.42 -3.93
CA THR A 47 9.60 -14.58 -4.29
C THR A 47 10.18 -13.24 -4.75
N LEU A 48 11.45 -12.99 -4.46
CA LEU A 48 12.16 -11.82 -5.00
C LEU A 48 12.25 -11.90 -6.53
N GLY A 49 12.09 -10.77 -7.20
CA GLY A 49 12.02 -10.71 -8.66
C GLY A 49 10.63 -10.97 -9.23
N THR A 50 9.63 -11.36 -8.42
CA THR A 50 8.25 -11.48 -8.88
C THR A 50 7.73 -10.11 -9.31
N GLN A 51 7.21 -10.05 -10.54
CA GLN A 51 6.53 -8.88 -11.06
C GLN A 51 5.07 -8.89 -10.60
N LEU A 52 4.61 -7.76 -10.07
CA LEU A 52 3.26 -7.55 -9.56
C LEU A 52 2.60 -6.39 -10.29
N ALA A 53 1.35 -6.58 -10.72
CA ALA A 53 0.44 -5.47 -10.98
C ALA A 53 -0.30 -5.17 -9.67
N VAL A 54 -0.15 -3.92 -9.20
CA VAL A 54 -0.64 -3.44 -7.92
C VAL A 54 -1.58 -2.28 -8.17
N ARG A 55 -2.83 -2.41 -7.76
CA ARG A 55 -3.74 -1.26 -7.70
C ARG A 55 -3.74 -0.72 -6.27
N LEU A 56 -3.20 0.49 -6.10
CA LEU A 56 -3.10 1.19 -4.83
C LEU A 56 -4.17 2.27 -4.75
N CYS A 57 -5.06 2.14 -3.77
CA CYS A 57 -6.08 3.12 -3.48
C CYS A 57 -5.82 3.78 -2.12
N ILE A 58 -5.55 5.09 -2.08
CA ILE A 58 -5.25 5.84 -0.86
C ILE A 58 -6.36 6.86 -0.59
N GLU A 59 -6.84 6.88 0.66
CA GLU A 59 -7.80 7.88 1.11
C GLU A 59 -7.18 9.28 1.15
N SER A 60 -7.98 10.26 0.72
CA SER A 60 -7.59 11.66 0.76
C SER A 60 -7.73 12.22 2.17
N ARG A 61 -6.98 13.29 2.45
CA ARG A 61 -6.95 13.92 3.80
C ARG A 61 -8.14 14.84 4.04
N GLY A 62 -8.89 15.21 3.00
CA GLY A 62 -9.98 16.17 3.07
C GLY A 62 -11.17 15.76 2.22
N ALA A 63 -12.37 16.18 2.63
CA ALA A 63 -13.62 15.85 1.95
C ALA A 63 -13.68 16.33 0.48
N SER A 64 -12.81 17.27 0.09
CA SER A 64 -12.74 17.84 -1.26
C SER A 64 -11.77 17.12 -2.19
N GLU A 65 -10.88 16.27 -1.67
CA GLU A 65 -9.89 15.56 -2.49
C GLU A 65 -10.43 14.17 -2.84
N PRO A 66 -10.40 13.76 -4.13
CA PRO A 66 -10.83 12.43 -4.50
C PRO A 66 -9.84 11.37 -3.96
N ARG A 67 -10.37 10.18 -3.66
CA ARG A 67 -9.57 8.97 -3.42
C ARG A 67 -8.65 8.74 -4.63
N LEU A 68 -7.34 8.62 -4.39
CA LEU A 68 -6.41 8.26 -5.44
C LEU A 68 -6.45 6.75 -5.61
N CYS A 69 -6.70 6.24 -6.81
CA CYS A 69 -6.70 4.81 -7.10
C CYS A 69 -5.93 4.57 -8.40
N GLU A 70 -4.69 4.11 -8.28
CA GLU A 70 -3.79 3.98 -9.42
C GLU A 70 -3.23 2.58 -9.52
N GLU A 71 -3.09 2.11 -10.76
CA GLU A 71 -2.49 0.82 -11.07
C GLU A 71 -1.03 1.02 -11.48
N VAL A 72 -0.15 0.24 -10.87
CA VAL A 72 1.29 0.27 -11.12
C VAL A 72 1.83 -1.13 -11.24
N THR A 73 2.78 -1.31 -12.15
CA THR A 73 3.54 -2.55 -12.25
C THR A 73 4.89 -2.37 -11.56
N GLY A 74 5.25 -3.33 -10.73
CA GLY A 74 6.52 -3.31 -10.02
C GLY A 74 7.11 -4.70 -9.81
N VAL A 75 8.31 -4.74 -9.25
CA VAL A 75 9.05 -5.95 -8.94
C VAL A 75 9.32 -6.02 -7.43
N VAL A 76 9.09 -7.19 -6.84
CA VAL A 76 9.38 -7.46 -5.42
C VAL A 76 10.89 -7.53 -5.24
N VAL A 77 11.46 -6.65 -4.42
CA VAL A 77 12.90 -6.61 -4.12
C VAL A 77 13.24 -6.98 -2.67
N SER A 78 12.25 -6.95 -1.78
CA SER A 78 12.33 -7.53 -0.43
C SER A 78 10.96 -8.06 -0.01
N CYS A 79 10.95 -9.14 0.77
CA CYS A 79 9.75 -9.76 1.35
C CYS A 79 10.17 -10.50 2.62
N ASP A 80 10.29 -9.74 3.71
CA ASP A 80 10.87 -10.20 4.96
C ASP A 80 9.77 -10.51 5.99
N PRO A 81 9.81 -11.66 6.69
CA PRO A 81 8.83 -11.98 7.71
C PRO A 81 8.95 -11.00 8.90
N ARG A 82 7.81 -10.55 9.42
CA ARG A 82 7.78 -9.68 10.60
C ARG A 82 7.88 -10.50 11.90
N LEU A 83 8.63 -9.96 12.86
CA LEU A 83 8.86 -10.61 14.16
C LEU A 83 7.72 -10.34 15.15
N ASP A 84 7.10 -9.17 15.03
CA ASP A 84 5.99 -8.69 15.86
C ASP A 84 4.64 -9.25 15.44
N GLU A 85 4.49 -9.67 14.17
CA GLU A 85 3.23 -10.22 13.65
C GLU A 85 3.50 -11.51 12.84
N PRO A 86 3.44 -12.69 13.49
CA PRO A 86 3.63 -13.96 12.81
C PRO A 86 2.60 -14.14 11.69
N ALA A 87 3.06 -14.59 10.52
CA ALA A 87 2.30 -14.72 9.25
C ALA A 87 2.16 -13.44 8.42
N TRP A 88 2.79 -12.33 8.81
CA TRP A 88 2.89 -11.13 8.00
C TRP A 88 4.31 -10.88 7.49
N TYR A 89 4.38 -10.22 6.34
CA TYR A 89 5.62 -9.89 5.65
C TYR A 89 5.68 -8.38 5.42
N GLU A 90 6.87 -7.80 5.61
CA GLU A 90 7.20 -6.47 5.10
C GLU A 90 7.74 -6.64 3.68
N MET A 91 7.06 -6.01 2.72
CA MET A 91 7.35 -6.14 1.30
C MET A 91 7.79 -4.81 0.72
N VAL A 92 8.81 -4.86 -0.13
CA VAL A 92 9.27 -3.71 -0.92
C VAL A 92 9.08 -4.03 -2.40
N VAL A 93 8.33 -3.17 -3.09
CA VAL A 93 8.08 -3.27 -4.54
C VAL A 93 8.64 -2.02 -5.22
N LEU A 94 9.51 -2.20 -6.21
CA LEU A 94 10.00 -1.11 -7.05
C LEU A 94 9.18 -1.01 -8.32
N PHE A 95 8.80 0.20 -8.71
CA PHE A 95 8.04 0.43 -9.94
C PHE A 95 8.92 0.22 -11.17
N LEU A 96 8.40 -0.48 -12.19
CA LEU A 96 9.13 -0.75 -13.43
C LEU A 96 9.00 0.40 -14.43
N ASP A 97 7.78 0.84 -14.72
CA ASP A 97 7.51 1.88 -15.72
C ASP A 97 6.45 2.87 -15.22
N LEU A 98 6.76 3.64 -14.18
CA LEU A 98 5.82 4.62 -13.62
C LEU A 98 5.66 5.84 -14.55
N PRO A 99 4.50 6.05 -15.20
CA PRO A 99 4.24 7.19 -16.07
C PRO A 99 4.43 8.53 -15.35
N LEU A 100 4.86 9.57 -16.07
CA LEU A 100 5.14 10.88 -15.47
C LEU A 100 3.98 11.46 -14.63
N PRO A 101 2.70 11.41 -15.08
CA PRO A 101 1.59 11.90 -14.27
C PRO A 101 1.43 11.14 -12.94
N LEU A 102 1.62 9.82 -12.97
CA LEU A 102 1.56 8.97 -11.78
C LEU A 102 2.73 9.22 -10.84
N ARG A 103 3.93 9.40 -11.40
CA ARG A 103 5.10 9.80 -10.62
C ARG A 103 4.84 11.11 -9.88
N GLN A 104 4.30 12.12 -10.55
CA GLN A 104 3.94 13.39 -9.91
C GLN A 104 2.85 13.24 -8.83
N ALA A 105 1.86 12.37 -9.05
CA ALA A 105 0.86 12.05 -8.04
C ALA A 105 1.50 11.41 -6.80
N PHE A 106 2.37 10.42 -7.00
CA PHE A 106 3.06 9.72 -5.92
C PHE A 106 4.07 10.63 -5.21
N SER A 107 4.80 11.50 -5.90
CA SER A 107 5.68 12.51 -5.28
C SER A 107 4.91 13.41 -4.31
N ARG A 108 3.69 13.84 -4.69
CA ARG A 108 2.82 14.66 -3.81
C ARG A 108 2.32 13.88 -2.59
N LEU A 109 2.15 12.57 -2.71
CA LEU A 109 1.78 11.72 -1.58
C LEU A 109 2.97 11.34 -0.71
N ALA A 110 4.15 11.16 -1.29
CA ALA A 110 5.37 10.75 -0.60
C ALA A 110 5.85 11.78 0.43
N VAL A 111 5.47 13.05 0.28
CA VAL A 111 5.75 14.10 1.27
C VAL A 111 4.79 14.07 2.48
N ARG A 112 3.74 13.23 2.45
CA ARG A 112 2.81 13.08 3.58
C ARG A 112 3.51 12.27 4.68
N PRO A 113 3.65 12.80 5.92
CA PRO A 113 4.37 12.12 7.00
C PRO A 113 3.90 10.70 7.27
N GLU A 114 2.59 10.45 7.14
CA GLU A 114 1.96 9.14 7.29
C GLU A 114 2.41 8.08 6.26
N LEU A 115 2.99 8.50 5.13
CA LEU A 115 3.45 7.66 4.02
C LEU A 115 5.00 7.66 3.88
N MET A 116 5.73 8.35 4.76
CA MET A 116 7.20 8.49 4.69
C MET A 116 7.98 7.30 5.31
N GLY A 117 7.30 6.25 5.76
CA GLY A 117 7.96 4.98 6.11
C GLY A 117 8.45 4.82 7.54
N ASN A 118 7.79 5.44 8.51
CA ASN A 118 7.88 5.00 9.90
C ASN A 118 7.03 3.73 10.10
N LEU A 119 7.43 2.63 9.45
CA LEU A 119 6.88 1.31 9.75
C LEU A 119 7.50 0.87 11.09
N ILE A 120 6.83 1.17 12.20
CA ILE A 120 7.27 0.80 13.57
C ILE A 120 7.21 -0.71 13.72
#